data_AF-A0A3R7X650-F1
#
_entry.id   AF-A0A3R7X650-F1
#
_cell.length_a   1.000
_cell.length_b   1.000
_cell.length_c   1.000
_cell.angle_alpha   90.00
_cell.angle_beta   90.00
_cell.angle_gamma   90.00
#
_symmetry.space_group_name_H-M   'P 1'
#
loop_
_entity.id
_entity.type
_entity.pdbx_description
1 polymer ?
#
loop_
_entity_poly.entity_id
_entity_poly.type
_entity_poly.pdbx_seq_one_letter_code
_entity_poly.pdbx_strand_id
1 'polypeptide(L)' 'MNKKLNFIIIIAFCCLNVIFAQDPPPLPDAPNQGPINGLMFLAIIGILIAAKSYFNRSK' A
#
# COMPACT_ATOMS: atom_id res chain seq x y z
N MET A 1 -40.45 -15.48 -16.46
CA MET A 1 -39.35 -16.14 -15.72
C MET A 1 -39.85 -16.53 -14.33
N ASN A 2 -39.68 -17.79 -13.90
CA ASN A 2 -40.27 -18.30 -12.65
C ASN A 2 -39.51 -17.75 -11.43
N LYS A 3 -40.21 -17.09 -10.50
CA LYS A 3 -39.62 -16.46 -9.30
C LYS A 3 -38.82 -17.46 -8.46
N LYS A 4 -39.25 -18.72 -8.39
CA LYS A 4 -38.53 -19.78 -7.67
C LYS A 4 -37.19 -20.12 -8.33
N LEU A 5 -37.15 -20.13 -9.66
CA LEU A 5 -35.94 -20.42 -10.43
C LEU A 5 -34.90 -19.30 -10.26
N ASN A 6 -35.34 -18.03 -10.29
CA ASN A 6 -34.45 -16.90 -10.04
C ASN A 6 -33.84 -16.92 -8.64
N PHE A 7 -34.62 -17.29 -7.63
CA PHE A 7 -34.13 -17.39 -6.25
C PHE A 7 -33.05 -18.46 -6.10
N ILE A 8 -33.23 -19.63 -6.73
CA ILE A 8 -32.23 -20.71 -6.74
C ILE A 8 -30.93 -20.25 -7.43
N ILE A 9 -31.04 -19.55 -8.57
CA ILE A 9 -29.88 -19.03 -9.29
C ILE A 9 -29.11 -18.02 -8.44
N ILE A 10 -29.81 -17.10 -7.76
CA ILE A 10 -29.16 -16.11 -6.88
C ILE A 10 -28.41 -16.79 -5.74
N ILE A 11 -29.03 -17.78 -5.07
CA ILE A 11 -28.37 -18.53 -4.00
C ILE A 11 -27.14 -19.28 -4.53
N ALA A 12 -27.27 -19.95 -5.68
CA ALA A 12 -26.16 -20.66 -6.31
C ALA A 12 -24.98 -19.71 -6.60
N PHE A 13 -25.25 -18.52 -7.14
CA PHE A 13 -24.22 -17.50 -7.35
C PHE A 13 -23.62 -17.00 -6.04
N CYS A 14 -24.42 -16.75 -5.01
CA CYS A 14 -23.91 -16.34 -3.69
C CYS A 14 -22.98 -17.39 -3.09
N CYS A 15 -23.35 -18.67 -3.12
CA CYS A 15 -22.52 -19.77 -2.62
C CYS A 15 -21.26 -19.96 -3.47
N LEU A 16 -21.35 -19.78 -4.78
CA LEU A 16 -20.23 -19.92 -5.70
C LEU A 16 -19.18 -18.82 -5.44
N ASN A 17 -19.60 -17.58 -5.17
CA ASN A 17 -18.68 -16.49 -4.79
C ASN A 17 -17.87 -16.82 -3.52
N VAL A 18 -18.47 -17.53 -2.54
CA VAL A 18 -17.76 -17.96 -1.32
C VAL A 18 -16.67 -18.99 -1.63
N ILE A 19 -16.88 -19.86 -2.62
CA ILE A 19 -15.89 -20.86 -3.04
C ILE A 19 -14.70 -20.20 -3.74
N PHE A 20 -14.94 -19.13 -4.51
CA PHE A 20 -13.87 -18.40 -5.21
C PHE A 20 -13.16 -17.37 -4.32
N ALA A 21 -13.81 -16.87 -3.27
CA ALA A 21 -13.24 -15.94 -2.31
C ALA A 21 -12.34 -16.63 -1.26
N GLN A 22 -11.45 -17.51 -1.70
CA GLN A 22 -10.42 -18.07 -0.83
C GLN A 22 -9.40 -16.98 -0.50
N ASP A 23 -8.88 -17.01 0.72
CA ASP A 23 -7.81 -16.09 1.11
C ASP A 23 -6.63 -16.23 0.14
N PRO A 24 -6.09 -15.11 -0.39
CA PRO A 24 -4.94 -15.18 -1.26
C PRO A 24 -3.77 -15.83 -0.52
N PRO A 25 -2.91 -16.57 -1.22
CA PRO A 25 -1.68 -17.07 -0.61
C PRO A 25 -0.90 -15.90 0.02
N PRO A 26 -0.26 -16.11 1.18
CA PRO A 26 0.47 -15.04 1.85
C PRO A 26 1.50 -14.43 0.90
N LEU A 27 1.52 -13.10 0.83
CA LEU A 27 2.50 -12.39 0.03
C LEU A 27 3.90 -12.66 0.59
N PRO A 28 4.93 -12.76 -0.28
CA PRO A 28 6.30 -12.83 0.19
C PRO A 28 6.62 -11.58 1.02
N ASP A 29 7.48 -11.75 2.02
CA ASP A 29 7.95 -10.65 2.84
C ASP A 29 8.52 -9.53 1.97
N ALA A 30 8.33 -8.28 2.41
CA ALA A 30 8.93 -7.13 1.76
C ALA A 30 10.45 -7.36 1.63
N PRO A 31 11.07 -6.99 0.50
CA PRO A 31 12.50 -7.16 0.35
C PRO A 31 13.19 -6.45 1.51
N ASN A 32 14.27 -7.03 2.03
CA ASN A 32 15.18 -6.34 2.95
C ASN A 32 15.90 -5.24 2.16
N GLN A 33 15.18 -4.16 1.87
CA GLN A 33 15.71 -2.96 1.27
C GLN A 33 16.56 -2.33 2.37
N GLY A 34 17.88 -2.37 2.18
CA GLY A 34 18.81 -1.68 3.05
C GLY A 34 18.46 -0.18 3.18
N PRO A 35 19.24 0.59 3.97
CA PRO A 35 18.96 1.99 4.23
C PRO A 35 18.59 2.76 2.96
N ILE A 36 17.47 3.49 2.99
CA ILE A 36 17.04 4.31 1.84
C ILE A 36 18.04 5.46 1.71
N ASN A 37 19.01 5.31 0.82
CA ASN A 37 20.06 6.32 0.58
C ASN A 37 19.48 7.71 0.27
N GLY A 38 18.28 7.77 -0.31
CA GLY A 38 17.55 9.02 -0.56
C GLY A 38 17.28 9.84 0.72
N LEU A 39 17.02 9.18 1.85
CA LEU A 39 16.82 9.86 3.15
C LEU A 39 18.12 10.45 3.67
N MET A 40 19.27 9.80 3.42
CA MET A 40 20.59 10.34 3.76
C MET A 40 20.86 11.62 2.98
N PHE A 41 20.65 11.62 1.66
CA PHE A 41 20.81 12.81 0.83
C PHE A 41 19.86 13.93 1.25
N LEU A 42 18.60 13.60 1.55
CA LEU A 42 17.61 14.56 2.04
C LEU A 42 18.08 15.23 3.33
N ALA A 43 18.58 14.45 4.29
CA ALA A 43 19.08 14.98 5.56
C ALA A 43 20.29 15.91 5.35
N ILE A 44 21.26 15.51 4.52
CA ILE A 44 22.45 16.32 4.22
C ILE A 44 22.05 17.66 3.61
N ILE A 45 21.19 17.64 2.58
CA ILE A 45 20.73 18.85 1.90
C ILE A 45 19.94 19.75 2.86
N GLY A 46 19.05 19.15 3.67
CA GLY A 46 18.28 19.88 4.67
C GLY A 46 19.16 20.61 5.68
N ILE A 47 20.19 19.96 6.20
CA ILE A 47 21.18 20.56 7.11
C ILE A 47 21.92 21.71 6.43
N LEU A 48 22.36 21.52 5.19
CA LEU A 48 23.11 22.53 4.45
C LEU A 48 22.27 23.80 4.20
N ILE A 49 21.00 23.64 3.85
CA ILE A 49 20.04 24.74 3.67
C ILE A 49 19.79 25.45 4.99
N ALA A 50 19.56 24.71 6.07
CA ALA A 50 19.31 25.28 7.40
C ALA A 50 20.52 26.09 7.89
N ALA A 51 21.73 25.55 7.75
CA ALA A 51 22.97 26.24 8.09
C ALA A 51 23.15 27.53 7.27
N LYS A 52 22.96 27.46 5.94
CA LYS A 52 23.03 28.64 5.08
C LYS A 52 22.03 29.72 5.48
N SER A 53 20.79 29.33 5.78
CA SER A 53 19.75 30.26 6.23
C SER A 53 20.10 30.92 7.57
N TYR A 54 20.60 30.14 8.52
CA TYR A 54 21.03 30.64 9.83
C TYR A 54 22.14 31.68 9.71
N PHE A 55 23.21 31.39 8.96
CA PHE A 55 24.31 32.34 8.80
C PHE A 55 23.95 33.58 7.99
N ASN A 56 23.08 33.47 6.98
CA ASN A 56 22.58 34.64 6.26
C ASN A 56 21.67 35.53 7.10
N ARG A 57 20.97 34.99 8.11
CA ARG A 57 20.09 35.75 8.99
C ARG A 57 20.85 36.40 10.16
N SER A 58 22.04 35.90 10.47
CA SER A 58 22.95 36.43 11.49
C SER A 58 23.88 37.53 10.97
N LYS A 59 23.81 37.86 9.69
CA LYS A 59 24.60 38.92 9.03
C LYS A 59 23.71 40.09 8.69
#